data_AF-A0A7C0VNZ9-F1
#
_entry.id   AF-A0A7C0VNZ9-F1
#
_cell.length_a   1.000
_cell.length_b   1.000
_cell.length_c   1.000
_cell.angle_alpha   90.00
_cell.angle_beta   90.00
_cell.angle_gamma   90.00
#
_symmetry.space_group_name_H-M   'P 1'
#
loop_
_entity.id
_entity.type
_entity.pdbx_description
1 polymer ?
#
loop_
_entity_poly.entity_id
_entity_poly.type
_entity_poly.pdbx_seq_one_letter_code
_entity_poly.pdbx_strand_id
1 'polypeptide(L)'
;MPNRRRRRRVMRPPIMEGFKPFGVPMRELEPVVLLFEEFEAIRLADYENLTHEEAAEKMNISRPTFTRIYEKARQNVAKAFVEGKAIFIQGGHYITDDYWYRCQNCSEVLITMKPAKTCRVCHSENIIRLNRDREE
;
A
#
# COMPACT_ATOMS: atom_id res chain seq x y z
N MET A 1 4.99 19.64 -20.29
CA MET A 1 6.16 18.83 -19.90
C MET A 1 5.68 17.51 -19.29
N PRO A 2 6.17 16.34 -19.72
CA PRO A 2 5.78 15.09 -19.10
C PRO A 2 6.31 15.10 -17.65
N ASN A 3 5.40 15.16 -16.69
CA ASN A 3 5.70 15.26 -15.28
C ASN A 3 6.42 13.97 -14.85
N ARG A 4 7.75 14.05 -14.64
CA ARG A 4 8.53 12.96 -14.05
C ARG A 4 7.87 12.65 -12.70
N ARG A 5 7.16 11.52 -12.61
CA ARG A 5 6.41 11.14 -11.42
C ARG A 5 7.40 11.14 -10.24
N ARG A 6 7.32 12.17 -9.40
CA ARG A 6 8.14 12.23 -8.18
C ARG A 6 7.74 11.03 -7.33
N ARG A 7 8.75 10.33 -6.80
CA ARG A 7 8.54 9.22 -5.88
C ARG A 7 7.86 9.78 -4.62
N ARG A 8 6.79 9.12 -4.18
CA ARG A 8 5.91 9.60 -3.10
C ARG A 8 6.19 8.83 -1.84
N ARG A 9 6.23 9.49 -0.68
CA ARG A 9 6.54 8.80 0.57
C ARG A 9 5.35 7.95 1.01
N VAL A 10 5.59 6.69 1.33
CA VAL A 10 4.64 5.80 2.00
C VAL A 10 5.26 5.37 3.31
N MET A 11 4.55 5.57 4.42
CA MET A 11 5.13 5.37 5.75
C MET A 11 4.87 3.98 6.32
N ARG A 12 3.81 3.30 5.90
CA ARG A 12 3.45 1.99 6.45
C ARG A 12 3.08 0.97 5.38
N PRO A 13 3.53 -0.29 5.53
CA PRO A 13 3.04 -1.38 4.71
C PRO A 13 1.57 -1.66 5.03
N PRO A 14 0.77 -2.09 4.03
CA PRO A 14 -0.52 -2.70 4.31
C PRO A 14 -0.29 -4.02 5.07
N ILE A 15 -1.13 -4.28 6.07
CA ILE A 15 -1.03 -5.49 6.90
C ILE A 15 -1.23 -6.73 6.03
N MET A 16 -2.18 -6.67 5.09
CA MET A 16 -2.48 -7.71 4.11
C MET A 16 -2.16 -7.24 2.69
N GLU A 17 -1.88 -8.18 1.78
CA GLU A 17 -1.69 -7.88 0.34
C GLU A 17 -2.98 -7.47 -0.37
N GLY A 18 -4.14 -7.64 0.25
CA GLY A 18 -5.41 -7.38 -0.39
C GLY A 18 -6.60 -7.84 0.42
N PHE A 19 -7.79 -7.63 -0.15
CA PHE A 19 -9.08 -8.05 0.36
C PHE A 19 -9.85 -8.74 -0.74
N LYS A 20 -10.65 -9.77 -0.41
CA LYS A 20 -11.52 -10.42 -1.38
C LYS A 20 -12.94 -10.52 -0.85
N PRO A 21 -13.96 -10.45 -1.71
CA PRO A 21 -15.33 -10.74 -1.33
C PRO A 21 -15.47 -12.20 -0.87
N PHE A 22 -16.44 -12.43 0.02
CA PHE A 22 -16.82 -13.76 0.46
C PHE A 22 -17.65 -14.46 -0.63
N GLY A 23 -17.57 -15.79 -0.70
CA GLY A 23 -18.40 -16.60 -1.60
C GLY A 23 -17.94 -16.70 -3.06
N VAL A 24 -16.97 -15.89 -3.51
CA VAL A 24 -16.45 -15.96 -4.89
C VAL A 24 -15.03 -16.55 -4.91
N PRO A 25 -14.77 -17.60 -5.72
CA PRO A 25 -13.42 -18.13 -5.94
C PRO A 25 -12.49 -17.08 -6.57
N MET A 26 -11.24 -17.02 -6.11
CA MET A 26 -10.25 -16.05 -6.63
C MET A 26 -10.03 -16.14 -8.14
N ARG A 27 -10.13 -17.34 -8.72
CA ARG A 27 -9.97 -17.59 -10.16
C ARG A 27 -11.05 -16.91 -11.03
N GLU A 28 -12.20 -16.58 -10.43
CA GLU A 28 -13.35 -15.97 -11.10
C GLU A 28 -13.42 -14.45 -10.86
N LEU A 29 -12.55 -13.91 -10.01
CA LEU A 29 -12.50 -12.48 -9.69
C LEU A 29 -11.49 -11.78 -10.57
N GLU A 30 -11.92 -10.72 -11.25
CA GLU A 30 -11.02 -9.73 -11.85
C GLU A 30 -10.66 -8.71 -10.75
N PRO A 31 -9.42 -8.71 -10.21
CA PRO A 31 -9.10 -7.84 -9.10
C PRO A 31 -8.87 -6.39 -9.53
N VAL A 32 -9.22 -5.46 -8.65
CA VAL A 32 -8.79 -4.06 -8.71
C VAL A 32 -7.45 -3.93 -8.00
N VAL A 33 -6.49 -3.24 -8.63
CA VAL A 33 -5.20 -2.94 -8.02
C VAL A 33 -5.27 -1.57 -7.36
N LEU A 34 -5.05 -1.53 -6.05
CA LEU A 34 -4.83 -0.33 -5.27
C LEU A 34 -3.33 -0.12 -5.10
N LEU A 35 -2.78 0.99 -5.59
CA LEU A 35 -1.33 1.23 -5.47
C LEU A 35 -0.94 1.54 -4.02
N PHE A 36 0.33 1.35 -3.64
CA PHE A 36 0.79 1.70 -2.29
C PHE A 36 0.55 3.18 -1.94
N GLU A 37 0.74 4.07 -2.91
CA GLU A 37 0.44 5.51 -2.76
C GLU A 37 -1.06 5.79 -2.60
N GLU A 38 -1.92 4.99 -3.23
CA GLU A 38 -3.38 5.11 -3.14
C GLU A 38 -3.88 4.59 -1.78
N PHE A 39 -3.33 3.47 -1.32
CA PHE A 39 -3.56 2.95 0.03
C PHE A 39 -3.14 3.97 1.10
N GLU A 40 -1.96 4.57 0.99
CA GLU A 40 -1.48 5.57 1.93
C GLU A 40 -2.39 6.80 1.96
N ALA A 41 -2.89 7.25 0.79
CA ALA A 41 -3.81 8.38 0.72
C ALA A 41 -5.12 8.10 1.48
N ILE A 42 -5.71 6.91 1.32
CA ILE A 42 -6.90 6.50 2.09
C ILE A 42 -6.56 6.40 3.59
N ARG A 43 -5.40 5.83 3.92
CA ARG A 43 -4.97 5.69 5.32
C ARG A 43 -4.82 7.04 6.01
N LEU A 44 -4.24 8.03 5.34
CA LEU A 44 -4.04 9.37 5.91
C LEU A 44 -5.35 10.17 5.97
N ALA A 45 -6.12 10.20 4.87
CA ALA A 45 -7.32 11.02 4.80
C ALA A 45 -8.52 10.39 5.53
N ASP A 46 -8.83 9.12 5.26
CA ASP A 46 -10.07 8.49 5.75
C ASP A 46 -9.87 7.76 7.09
N TYR A 47 -8.69 7.18 7.34
CA TYR A 47 -8.43 6.44 8.58
C TYR A 47 -7.79 7.31 9.68
N GLU A 48 -6.79 8.13 9.35
CA GLU A 48 -6.18 9.09 10.30
C GLU A 48 -6.93 10.43 10.38
N ASN A 49 -7.95 10.65 9.55
CA ASN A 49 -8.75 11.88 9.49
C ASN A 49 -7.91 13.17 9.28
N LEU A 50 -6.80 13.07 8.54
CA LEU A 50 -5.98 14.23 8.20
C LEU A 50 -6.60 15.03 7.06
N THR A 51 -6.34 16.34 7.07
CA THR A 51 -6.66 17.18 5.92
C THR A 51 -5.80 16.79 4.72
N HIS A 52 -6.28 17.10 3.51
CA HIS A 52 -5.52 16.85 2.28
C HIS A 52 -4.18 17.62 2.25
N GLU A 53 -4.07 18.74 2.95
CA GLU A 53 -2.82 19.49 3.05
C GLU A 53 -1.81 18.73 3.92
N GLU A 54 -2.18 18.35 5.14
CA GLU A 54 -1.32 17.59 6.06
C GLU A 54 -0.91 16.23 5.48
N ALA A 55 -1.83 15.55 4.81
CA ALA A 55 -1.55 14.27 4.18
C ALA A 55 -0.59 14.43 2.98
N ALA A 56 -0.72 15.51 2.21
CA ALA A 56 0.20 15.83 1.12
C ALA A 56 1.62 16.12 1.63
N GLU A 57 1.74 16.87 2.73
CA GLU A 57 3.02 17.13 3.40
C GLU A 57 3.69 15.83 3.86
N LYS A 58 2.94 14.93 4.52
CA LYS A 58 3.46 13.62 4.95
C LYS A 58 3.94 12.74 3.79
N MET A 59 3.23 12.80 2.65
CA MET A 59 3.62 12.08 1.43
C MET A 59 4.69 12.80 0.59
N ASN A 60 5.13 13.99 1.01
CA ASN A 60 6.07 14.87 0.31
C ASN A 60 5.66 15.19 -1.14
N ILE A 61 4.38 15.55 -1.31
CA ILE A 61 3.78 15.92 -2.60
C ILE A 61 2.93 17.19 -2.46
N SER A 62 2.56 17.81 -3.59
CA SER A 62 1.63 18.94 -3.54
C SER A 62 0.20 18.49 -3.24
N ARG A 63 -0.59 19.33 -2.57
CA ARG A 63 -2.01 19.08 -2.30
C ARG A 63 -2.83 18.66 -3.54
N PRO A 64 -2.70 19.31 -4.73
CA PRO A 64 -3.40 18.84 -5.93
C PRO A 64 -2.99 17.44 -6.38
N THR A 65 -1.73 17.06 -6.16
CA THR A 65 -1.24 15.70 -6.46
C THR A 65 -1.85 14.69 -5.49
N PHE A 66 -1.93 15.02 -4.20
CA PHE A 66 -2.57 14.19 -3.18
C PHE A 66 -4.04 13.98 -3.51
N THR A 67 -4.80 15.06 -3.77
CA THR A 67 -6.23 14.97 -4.11
C THR A 67 -6.49 14.02 -5.28
N ARG A 68 -5.69 14.10 -6.35
CA ARG A 68 -5.82 13.19 -7.50
C ARG A 68 -5.55 11.72 -7.16
N ILE A 69 -4.57 11.44 -6.29
CA ILE A 69 -4.26 10.08 -5.84
C ILE A 69 -5.41 9.56 -4.99
N TYR A 70 -5.87 10.37 -4.04
CA TYR A 70 -6.97 10.04 -3.15
C TYR A 70 -8.29 9.78 -3.91
N GLU A 71 -8.62 10.60 -4.91
CA GLU A 71 -9.79 10.39 -5.77
C GLU A 71 -9.70 9.06 -6.51
N LYS A 72 -8.54 8.75 -7.11
CA LYS A 72 -8.32 7.48 -7.80
C LYS A 72 -8.40 6.28 -6.84
N ALA A 73 -7.86 6.44 -5.63
CA ALA A 73 -7.94 5.43 -4.59
C ALA A 73 -9.40 5.13 -4.21
N ARG A 74 -10.21 6.17 -3.95
CA ARG A 74 -11.64 6.03 -3.66
C ARG A 74 -12.42 5.41 -4.81
N GLN A 75 -12.13 5.79 -6.05
CA GLN A 75 -12.76 5.17 -7.23
C GLN A 75 -12.44 3.68 -7.34
N ASN A 76 -11.18 3.28 -7.11
CA ASN A 76 -10.77 1.88 -7.11
C ASN A 76 -11.48 1.07 -6.02
N VAL A 77 -11.54 1.61 -4.80
CA VAL A 77 -12.27 0.98 -3.68
C VAL A 77 -13.76 0.87 -3.97
N ALA A 78 -14.39 1.95 -4.45
CA ALA A 78 -15.79 1.95 -4.82
C ALA A 78 -16.10 0.94 -5.93
N LYS A 79 -15.25 0.88 -6.98
CA LYS A 79 -15.36 -0.11 -8.04
C LYS A 79 -15.31 -1.54 -7.50
N ALA A 80 -14.39 -1.82 -6.58
CA ALA A 80 -14.27 -3.13 -5.98
C ALA A 80 -15.51 -3.53 -5.18
N PHE A 81 -16.09 -2.60 -4.42
CA PHE A 81 -17.31 -2.87 -3.67
C PHE A 81 -18.55 -3.02 -4.56
N VAL A 82 -18.71 -2.18 -5.58
CA VAL A 82 -19.89 -2.19 -6.46
C VAL A 82 -19.87 -3.40 -7.41
N GLU A 83 -18.71 -3.74 -7.96
CA GLU A 83 -18.56 -4.86 -8.92
C GLU A 83 -18.25 -6.20 -8.22
N GLY A 84 -18.13 -6.23 -6.88
CA GLY A 84 -17.80 -7.43 -6.13
C GLY A 84 -16.41 -7.99 -6.48
N LYS A 85 -15.41 -7.11 -6.63
CA LYS A 85 -14.04 -7.49 -7.01
C LYS A 85 -13.13 -7.59 -5.81
N ALA A 86 -12.10 -8.43 -5.93
CA ALA A 86 -10.99 -8.40 -4.98
C ALA A 86 -10.17 -7.11 -5.14
N ILE A 87 -9.54 -6.65 -4.06
CA ILE A 87 -8.57 -5.55 -4.04
C ILE A 87 -7.20 -6.16 -3.77
N PHE A 88 -6.21 -5.85 -4.61
CA PHE A 88 -4.80 -6.12 -4.31
C PHE A 88 -4.04 -4.82 -4.10
N ILE A 89 -3.28 -4.73 -3.01
CA ILE A 89 -2.45 -3.59 -2.67
C ILE A 89 -1.02 -3.87 -3.14
N GLN A 90 -0.66 -3.33 -4.31
CA GLN A 90 0.65 -3.59 -4.91
C GLN A 90 1.07 -2.51 -5.92
N GLY A 91 2.38 -2.40 -6.13
CA GLY A 91 2.97 -1.52 -7.13
C GLY A 91 2.79 -0.02 -6.84
N GLY A 92 3.01 0.79 -7.88
CA GLY A 92 3.01 2.25 -7.77
C GLY A 92 4.42 2.84 -7.72
N HIS A 93 4.51 4.17 -7.63
CA HIS A 93 5.80 4.87 -7.60
C HIS A 93 5.98 5.57 -6.26
N TYR A 94 6.58 4.85 -5.32
CA TYR A 94 6.76 5.30 -3.95
C TYR A 94 8.20 5.13 -3.46
N ILE A 95 8.51 5.80 -2.36
CA ILE A 95 9.73 5.63 -1.57
C ILE A 95 9.34 5.31 -0.14
N THR A 96 10.16 4.49 0.50
CA THR A 96 10.07 4.13 1.91
C THR A 96 11.46 4.29 2.51
N ASP A 97 11.54 4.83 3.72
CA ASP A 97 12.81 4.95 4.43
C ASP A 97 13.20 3.63 5.14
N ASP A 98 12.26 2.66 5.18
CA ASP A 98 12.34 1.43 5.97
C ASP A 98 12.28 0.17 5.10
N TYR A 99 12.70 -0.97 5.64
CA TYR A 99 12.48 -2.31 5.06
C TYR A 99 11.22 -2.92 5.65
N TRP A 100 10.32 -3.39 4.78
CA TRP A 100 9.08 -4.04 5.20
C TRP A 100 9.14 -5.53 4.92
N TYR A 101 8.90 -6.33 5.95
CA TYR A 101 8.82 -7.79 5.82
C TYR A 101 7.50 -8.32 6.34
N ARG A 102 7.03 -9.44 5.79
CA ARG A 102 5.95 -10.26 6.38
C ARG A 102 6.48 -11.65 6.66
N CYS A 103 6.27 -12.14 7.88
CA CYS A 103 6.57 -13.53 8.21
C CYS A 103 5.50 -14.45 7.64
N GLN A 104 5.92 -15.51 6.94
CA GLN A 104 5.02 -16.53 6.40
C GLN A 104 4.53 -17.53 7.46
N ASN A 105 5.22 -17.63 8.61
CA ASN A 105 4.83 -18.55 9.67
C ASN A 105 3.81 -17.95 10.65
N CYS A 106 3.94 -16.66 11.00
CA CYS A 106 3.05 -16.00 11.97
C CYS A 106 2.32 -14.78 11.43
N SER A 107 2.45 -14.47 10.13
CA SER A 107 1.81 -13.34 9.44
C SER A 107 2.16 -11.94 9.97
N GLU A 108 3.08 -11.83 10.95
CA GLU A 108 3.53 -10.57 11.51
C GLU A 108 4.24 -9.71 10.47
N VAL A 109 3.95 -8.40 10.47
CA VAL A 109 4.61 -7.40 9.62
C VAL A 109 5.71 -6.68 10.41
N LEU A 110 6.92 -6.66 9.84
CA LEU A 110 8.12 -6.07 10.42
C LEU A 110 8.49 -4.82 9.64
N ILE A 111 8.74 -3.73 10.36
CA ILE A 111 9.27 -2.48 9.81
C ILE A 111 10.63 -2.26 10.47
N THR A 112 11.70 -2.30 9.69
CA THR A 112 13.07 -2.22 10.20
C THR A 112 13.91 -1.23 9.41
N MET A 113 14.80 -0.49 10.09
CA MET A 113 15.73 0.45 9.43
C MET A 113 16.85 -0.27 8.65
N LYS A 114 17.12 -1.52 9.02
CA LYS A 114 18.14 -2.38 8.42
C LYS A 114 17.49 -3.68 7.95
N PRO A 115 18.07 -4.38 6.96
CA PRO A 115 17.57 -5.67 6.53
C PRO A 115 17.45 -6.65 7.70
N ALA A 116 16.28 -7.26 7.85
CA ALA A 116 16.03 -8.31 8.83
C ALA A 116 16.29 -9.68 8.19
N LYS A 117 16.76 -10.65 9.00
CA LYS A 117 16.90 -12.06 8.59
C LYS A 117 15.87 -12.97 9.24
N THR A 118 15.31 -12.57 10.37
CA THR A 118 14.39 -13.38 11.17
C THR A 118 13.19 -12.56 11.63
N CYS A 119 12.08 -13.25 11.90
CA CYS A 119 10.90 -12.67 12.50
C CYS A 119 11.13 -12.31 13.97
N ARG A 120 10.65 -11.13 14.40
CA ARG A 120 10.75 -10.69 15.81
C ARG A 120 9.84 -11.47 16.77
N VAL A 121 8.82 -12.15 16.25
CA VAL A 121 7.79 -12.84 17.05
C VAL A 121 8.05 -14.34 17.13
N CYS A 122 8.24 -15.01 16.00
CA CYS A 122 8.42 -16.46 15.96
C CYS A 122 9.85 -16.91 15.64
N HIS A 123 10.78 -15.98 15.48
CA HIS A 123 12.19 -16.24 15.11
C HIS A 123 12.41 -17.03 13.82
N SER A 124 11.37 -17.25 13.02
CA SER A 124 11.47 -17.89 11.71
C SER A 124 12.25 -17.03 10.72
N GLU A 125 13.07 -17.67 9.89
CA GLU A 125 13.76 -17.06 8.75
C GLU A 125 12.84 -16.87 7.54
N ASN A 126 11.63 -17.43 7.58
CA ASN A 126 10.65 -17.38 6.49
C ASN A 126 9.94 -16.02 6.45
N ILE A 127 10.68 -14.97 6.08
CA ILE A 127 10.18 -13.60 5.93
C ILE A 127 10.27 -13.15 4.47
N ILE A 128 9.19 -12.55 3.96
CA ILE A 128 9.12 -12.00 2.60
C ILE A 128 9.21 -10.48 2.64
N ARG A 129 10.01 -9.88 1.75
CA ARG A 129 10.10 -8.41 1.63
C ARG A 129 8.90 -7.87 0.85
N LEU A 130 8.16 -6.93 1.44
CA LEU A 130 6.94 -6.33 0.89
C LEU A 130 7.22 -5.14 -0.03
N ASN A 131 8.14 -4.27 0.36
CA ASN A 131 8.59 -3.16 -0.46
C ASN A 131 9.81 -3.58 -1.30
N ARG A 132 9.55 -4.19 -2.45
CA ARG A 132 10.64 -4.42 -3.42
C ARG A 132 10.98 -3.09 -4.08
N ASP A 133 12.22 -2.66 -3.93
CA ASP A 133 12.81 -1.69 -4.84
C ASP A 133 12.72 -2.32 -6.24
N ARG A 134 11.89 -1.76 -7.12
CA ARG A 134 12.17 -1.89 -8.55
C ARG A 134 13.38 -0.99 -8.79
N GLU A 135 14.57 -1.56 -8.65
CA GLU A 135 15.63 -1.20 -9.57
C GLU A 135 15.17 -1.66 -10.96
N GLU A 136 15.32 -0.75 -11.93
CA GLU A 136 14.84 -0.75 -13.32
C GLU A 136 13.45 -0.12 -13.57
#